data_AF-U1RKJ2-F1
#
_entry.id   AF-U1RKJ2-F1
#
_cell.length_a   1.000
_cell.length_b   1.000
_cell.length_c   1.000
_cell.angle_alpha   90.00
_cell.angle_beta   90.00
_cell.angle_gamma   90.00
#
_symmetry.space_group_name_H-M   'P 1'
#
loop_
_entity.id
_entity.type
_entity.pdbx_description
1 polymer ?
#
loop_
_entity_poly.entity_id
_entity_poly.type
_entity_poly.pdbx_seq_one_letter_code
_entity_poly.pdbx_strand_id
1 'polypeptide(L)'
;MQEAPRWAVRAASVLLARLQAGLHTGEVAAVWDPDRVTVEVADRAGTGLQARMEAGAQVYGWQLDGVLGPTSLSSVDAAVAALRRAWRAEGRLTVFTLDHCPACRLTARQLERAGVAYMEIALAEAGQERAAFAERGIRSAPVVEVAGREPFGGFDPDKLRDVISTFPPLAGEPVLPGQAHAPARGGRPERQRGARRP
;
A
#
# COMPACT_ATOMS: atom_id res chain seq x y z
N MET A 1 -15.44 8.54 -27.08
CA MET A 1 -15.10 7.66 -25.95
C MET A 1 -15.63 6.28 -26.32
N GLN A 2 -14.76 5.37 -26.75
CA GLN A 2 -15.19 4.00 -27.11
C GLN A 2 -15.47 3.21 -25.84
N GLU A 3 -16.55 2.45 -25.82
CA GLU A 3 -16.91 1.61 -24.67
C GLU A 3 -15.94 0.44 -24.54
N ALA A 4 -15.55 0.10 -23.30
CA ALA A 4 -14.58 -0.95 -23.07
C ALA A 4 -15.16 -2.34 -23.43
N PRO A 5 -14.44 -3.18 -24.19
CA PRO A 5 -14.92 -4.51 -24.53
C PRO A 5 -15.02 -5.42 -23.29
N ARG A 6 -15.87 -6.44 -23.34
CA ARG A 6 -16.12 -7.36 -22.20
C ARG A 6 -14.85 -7.99 -21.62
N TRP A 7 -13.87 -8.31 -22.46
CA TRP A 7 -12.60 -8.87 -21.99
C TRP A 7 -11.80 -7.85 -21.17
N ALA A 8 -11.82 -6.57 -21.56
CA ALA A 8 -11.11 -5.49 -20.89
C ALA A 8 -11.75 -5.17 -19.54
N VAL A 9 -13.09 -5.16 -19.47
CA VAL A 9 -13.82 -5.02 -18.20
C VAL A 9 -13.48 -6.15 -17.23
N ARG A 10 -13.47 -7.40 -17.72
CA ARG A 10 -13.07 -8.56 -16.89
C ARG A 10 -11.63 -8.47 -16.41
N ALA A 11 -10.71 -8.14 -17.32
CA ALA A 11 -9.31 -7.95 -16.98
C ALA A 11 -9.13 -6.83 -15.96
N ALA A 12 -9.81 -5.69 -16.12
CA ALA A 12 -9.81 -4.58 -15.17
C ALA A 12 -10.17 -5.07 -13.75
N SER A 13 -11.27 -5.83 -13.62
CA SER A 13 -11.71 -6.35 -12.32
C SER A 13 -10.67 -7.27 -11.67
N VAL A 14 -10.04 -8.15 -12.46
CA VAL A 14 -9.00 -9.07 -11.96
C VAL A 14 -7.75 -8.32 -11.53
N LEU A 15 -7.27 -7.40 -12.37
CA LEU A 15 -6.09 -6.57 -12.07
C LEU A 15 -6.32 -5.71 -10.83
N LEU A 16 -7.49 -5.06 -10.73
CA LEU A 16 -7.85 -4.21 -9.60
C LEU A 16 -7.86 -5.01 -8.29
N ALA A 17 -8.54 -6.16 -8.27
CA ALA A 17 -8.60 -7.00 -7.08
C ALA A 17 -7.20 -7.50 -6.65
N ARG A 18 -6.36 -7.89 -7.60
CA ARG A 18 -4.99 -8.34 -7.32
C ARG A 18 -4.10 -7.20 -6.82
N LEU A 19 -4.22 -6.02 -7.40
CA LEU A 19 -3.41 -4.86 -7.02
C LEU A 19 -3.82 -4.34 -5.64
N GLN A 20 -5.12 -4.18 -5.38
CA GLN A 20 -5.64 -3.72 -4.09
C GLN A 20 -5.38 -4.69 -2.93
N ALA A 21 -5.14 -5.97 -3.21
CA ALA A 21 -4.78 -6.96 -2.20
C ALA A 21 -3.37 -6.77 -1.62
N GLY A 22 -2.50 -5.97 -2.25
CA GLY A 22 -1.12 -5.77 -1.79
C GLY A 22 -0.58 -4.36 -1.92
N LEU A 23 -1.09 -3.52 -2.83
CA LEU A 23 -0.60 -2.16 -3.00
C LEU A 23 -1.38 -1.18 -2.11
N HIS A 24 -0.69 -0.55 -1.17
CA HIS A 24 -1.24 0.47 -0.28
C HIS A 24 -0.61 1.83 -0.58
N THR A 25 -0.97 2.42 -1.72
CA THR A 25 -0.48 3.73 -2.20
C THR A 25 -1.58 4.77 -2.36
N GLY A 26 -2.82 4.43 -2.01
CA GLY A 26 -3.99 5.28 -2.13
C GLY A 26 -5.03 4.72 -3.11
N GLU A 27 -5.75 5.61 -3.78
CA GLU A 27 -6.77 5.23 -4.75
C GLU A 27 -6.14 4.65 -6.01
N VAL A 28 -6.66 3.51 -6.44
CA VAL A 28 -6.29 2.80 -7.67
C VAL A 28 -7.49 2.82 -8.60
N ALA A 29 -7.27 3.20 -9.86
CA ALA A 29 -8.33 3.29 -10.86
C ALA A 29 -8.00 2.46 -12.10
N ALA A 30 -9.05 1.91 -12.71
CA ALA A 30 -8.96 1.23 -14.00
C ALA A 30 -9.30 2.19 -15.14
N VAL A 31 -8.45 2.24 -16.17
CA VAL A 31 -8.59 3.07 -17.35
C VAL A 31 -8.49 2.19 -18.59
N TRP A 32 -9.44 2.36 -19.51
CA TRP A 32 -9.42 1.72 -20.83
C TRP A 32 -8.80 2.68 -21.84
N ASP A 33 -7.73 2.23 -22.50
CA ASP A 33 -7.11 2.89 -23.64
C ASP A 33 -7.56 2.19 -24.94
N PRO A 34 -8.47 2.81 -25.72
CA PRO A 34 -8.94 2.24 -26.98
C PRO A 34 -7.91 2.28 -28.10
N ASP A 35 -6.94 3.20 -28.05
CA ASP A 35 -5.93 3.36 -29.10
C ASP A 35 -4.85 2.29 -28.96
N ARG A 36 -4.50 1.95 -27.73
CA ARG A 36 -3.56 0.86 -27.41
C ARG A 36 -4.23 -0.49 -27.19
N VAL A 37 -5.56 -0.55 -27.20
CA VAL A 37 -6.35 -1.76 -26.90
C VAL A 37 -5.87 -2.39 -25.58
N THR A 38 -5.65 -1.53 -24.57
CA THR A 38 -5.01 -1.88 -23.31
C THR A 38 -5.87 -1.38 -22.16
N VAL A 39 -5.99 -2.18 -21.10
CA VAL A 39 -6.54 -1.75 -19.84
C VAL A 39 -5.41 -1.57 -18.84
N GLU A 40 -5.38 -0.42 -18.19
CA GLU A 40 -4.39 -0.05 -17.17
C GLU A 40 -5.11 0.10 -15.84
N VAL A 41 -4.53 -0.46 -14.78
CA VAL A 41 -5.04 -0.35 -13.41
C VAL A 41 -3.89 0.10 -12.53
N ALA A 42 -3.91 1.36 -12.12
CA ALA A 42 -2.80 1.97 -11.39
C ALA A 42 -3.27 3.03 -10.40
N ASP A 43 -2.40 3.36 -9.45
CA ASP A 43 -2.57 4.51 -8.57
C ASP A 43 -2.30 5.84 -9.28
N ARG A 44 -2.46 6.95 -8.56
CA ARG A 44 -2.18 8.30 -9.09
C ARG A 44 -0.73 8.50 -9.55
N ALA A 45 0.22 7.80 -8.94
CA ALA A 45 1.63 7.87 -9.33
C ALA A 45 1.93 7.06 -10.59
N GLY A 46 1.01 6.20 -11.04
CA GLY A 46 1.22 5.29 -12.16
C GLY A 46 1.89 3.98 -11.74
N THR A 47 1.79 3.57 -10.48
CA THR A 47 2.18 2.23 -10.03
C THR A 47 1.00 1.28 -10.17
N GLY A 48 1.16 0.19 -10.91
CA GLY A 48 0.09 -0.75 -11.14
C GLY A 48 0.34 -1.84 -12.18
N LEU A 49 -0.75 -2.35 -12.75
CA LEU A 49 -0.79 -3.46 -13.68
C LEU A 49 -1.52 -3.06 -14.96
N GLN A 50 -1.24 -3.78 -16.04
CA GLN A 50 -1.94 -3.62 -17.31
C GLN A 50 -2.24 -4.96 -17.95
N ALA A 51 -3.26 -4.99 -18.81
CA ALA A 51 -3.57 -6.13 -19.66
C ALA A 51 -3.87 -5.65 -21.09
N ARG A 52 -3.35 -6.39 -22.06
CA ARG A 52 -3.55 -6.14 -23.48
C ARG A 52 -3.82 -7.45 -24.22
N MET A 53 -4.36 -7.33 -25.43
CA MET A 53 -4.46 -8.46 -26.35
C MET A 53 -3.25 -8.49 -27.28
N GLU A 54 -2.58 -9.63 -27.35
CA GLU A 54 -1.46 -9.87 -28.26
C GLU A 54 -1.65 -11.21 -28.97
N ALA A 55 -1.68 -11.19 -30.30
CA ALA A 55 -1.89 -12.38 -31.14
C ALA A 55 -3.08 -13.27 -30.71
N GLY A 56 -4.16 -12.67 -30.21
CA GLY A 56 -5.36 -13.39 -29.75
C GLY A 56 -5.30 -13.92 -28.31
N ALA A 57 -4.21 -13.70 -27.59
CA ALA A 57 -4.07 -14.04 -26.17
C ALA A 57 -4.02 -12.77 -25.30
N GLN A 58 -4.44 -12.88 -24.04
CA GLN A 58 -4.23 -11.82 -23.05
C GLN A 58 -2.81 -11.89 -22.52
N VAL A 59 -2.09 -10.78 -22.56
CA VAL A 59 -0.80 -10.61 -21.92
C VAL A 59 -0.86 -9.46 -20.93
N TYR A 60 -0.03 -9.57 -19.89
CA TYR A 60 -0.06 -8.70 -18.74
C TYR A 60 1.25 -7.94 -18.59
N GLY A 61 1.19 -6.77 -17.99
CA GLY A 61 2.35 -5.97 -17.65
C GLY A 61 2.20 -5.29 -16.31
N TRP A 62 3.26 -4.59 -15.92
CA TRP A 62 3.27 -3.74 -14.74
C TRP A 62 3.93 -2.41 -15.06
N GLN A 63 3.65 -1.43 -14.21
CA GLN A 63 4.29 -0.13 -14.21
C GLN A 63 4.59 0.32 -12.79
N LEU A 64 5.67 1.07 -12.61
CA LEU A 64 6.09 1.63 -11.33
C LEU A 64 6.35 3.11 -11.53
N ASP A 65 5.59 3.96 -10.85
CA ASP A 65 5.59 5.42 -11.04
C ASP A 65 5.52 5.86 -12.52
N GLY A 66 4.70 5.18 -13.31
CA GLY A 66 4.53 5.44 -14.74
C GLY A 66 5.64 4.88 -15.64
N VAL A 67 6.68 4.27 -15.07
CA VAL A 67 7.70 3.55 -15.84
C VAL A 67 7.18 2.15 -16.18
N LEU A 68 7.05 1.88 -17.48
CA LEU A 68 6.60 0.59 -17.99
C LEU A 68 7.66 -0.49 -17.78
N GLY A 69 7.24 -1.61 -17.17
CA GLY A 69 8.00 -2.85 -17.13
C GLY A 69 7.70 -3.76 -18.34
N PRO A 70 8.10 -5.04 -18.28
CA PRO A 70 7.67 -6.04 -19.25
C PRO A 70 6.15 -6.13 -19.39
N THR A 71 5.64 -6.03 -20.62
CA THR A 71 4.20 -6.01 -20.93
C THR A 71 3.67 -7.29 -21.58
N SER A 72 4.50 -8.32 -21.72
CA SER A 72 4.17 -9.59 -22.39
C SER A 72 4.25 -10.78 -21.42
N LEU A 73 3.75 -10.61 -20.19
CA LEU A 73 3.70 -11.68 -19.19
C LEU A 73 2.45 -12.54 -19.39
N SER A 74 2.59 -13.85 -19.18
CA SER A 74 1.55 -14.84 -19.45
C SER A 74 0.44 -14.92 -18.40
N SER A 75 0.63 -14.32 -17.22
CA SER A 75 -0.38 -14.30 -16.16
C SER A 75 -0.31 -13.02 -15.32
N VAL A 76 -1.44 -12.71 -14.67
CA VAL A 76 -1.54 -11.60 -13.72
C VAL A 76 -0.57 -11.80 -12.55
N ASP A 77 -0.46 -13.03 -12.04
CA ASP A 77 0.40 -13.34 -10.90
C ASP A 77 1.89 -13.14 -11.23
N ALA A 78 2.30 -13.43 -12.47
CA ALA A 78 3.64 -13.12 -12.95
C ALA A 78 3.89 -11.60 -13.02
N ALA A 79 2.89 -10.82 -13.44
CA ALA A 79 2.97 -9.36 -13.45
C ALA A 79 3.05 -8.78 -12.03
N VAL A 80 2.23 -9.26 -11.10
CA VAL A 80 2.27 -8.89 -9.68
C VAL A 80 3.63 -9.23 -9.06
N ALA A 81 4.15 -10.43 -9.29
CA ALA A 81 5.46 -10.84 -8.78
C ALA A 81 6.60 -10.00 -9.37
N ALA A 82 6.51 -9.61 -10.65
CA ALA A 82 7.47 -8.71 -11.27
C ALA A 82 7.39 -7.29 -10.70
N LEU A 83 6.19 -6.75 -10.50
CA LEU A 83 5.97 -5.45 -9.85
C LEU A 83 6.52 -5.44 -8.41
N ARG A 84 6.22 -6.47 -7.62
CA ARG A 84 6.73 -6.61 -6.23
C ARG A 84 8.27 -6.61 -6.19
N ARG A 85 8.92 -7.27 -7.16
CA ARG A 85 10.39 -7.26 -7.26
C ARG A 85 10.92 -5.88 -7.63
N ALA A 86 10.31 -5.19 -8.59
CA ALA A 86 10.69 -3.83 -8.96
C ALA A 86 10.51 -2.84 -7.79
N TRP A 87 9.37 -2.91 -7.09
CA TRP A 87 9.08 -2.13 -5.89
C TRP A 87 10.18 -2.26 -4.82
N ARG A 88 10.60 -3.50 -4.54
CA ARG A 88 11.66 -3.80 -3.56
C ARG A 88 13.04 -3.34 -4.03
N ALA A 89 13.33 -3.45 -5.32
CA ALA A 89 14.59 -2.98 -5.91
C ALA A 89 14.76 -1.46 -5.79
N GLU A 90 13.66 -0.69 -5.87
CA GLU A 90 13.62 0.75 -5.62
C GLU A 90 13.68 1.13 -4.12
N GLY A 91 13.86 0.15 -3.23
CA GLY A 91 14.01 0.38 -1.79
C GLY A 91 12.77 0.87 -1.08
N ARG A 92 11.59 0.57 -1.64
CA ARG A 92 10.31 0.94 -1.04
C ARG A 92 9.91 0.00 0.09
N LEU A 93 9.05 0.49 0.97
CA LEU A 93 8.57 -0.25 2.13
C LEU A 93 7.76 -1.47 1.71
N THR A 94 8.15 -2.64 2.21
CA THR A 94 7.45 -3.91 2.00
C THR A 94 7.14 -4.57 3.34
N VAL A 95 5.91 -5.05 3.50
CA VAL A 95 5.44 -5.73 4.70
C VAL A 95 4.98 -7.13 4.34
N PHE A 96 5.63 -8.13 4.93
CA PHE A 96 5.25 -9.51 4.77
C PHE A 96 4.30 -9.95 5.88
N THR A 97 3.16 -10.49 5.52
CA THR A 97 2.07 -10.80 6.45
C THR A 97 1.67 -12.27 6.42
N LEU A 98 0.92 -12.68 7.45
CA LEU A 98 0.28 -13.98 7.54
C LEU A 98 -1.22 -13.79 7.67
N ASP A 99 -1.98 -14.79 7.21
CA ASP A 99 -3.42 -14.83 7.41
C ASP A 99 -3.79 -14.77 8.88
N HIS A 100 -4.89 -14.06 9.18
CA HIS A 100 -5.46 -13.89 10.52
C HIS A 100 -4.50 -13.30 11.58
N CYS A 101 -3.40 -12.65 11.17
CA CYS A 101 -2.38 -12.10 12.06
C CYS A 101 -2.78 -10.75 12.71
N PRO A 102 -2.96 -10.65 14.04
CA PRO A 102 -3.31 -9.38 14.70
C PRO A 102 -2.17 -8.35 14.66
N ALA A 103 -0.92 -8.79 14.81
CA ALA A 103 0.26 -7.92 14.74
C ALA A 103 0.46 -7.30 13.35
N CYS A 104 0.14 -8.05 12.30
CA CYS A 104 0.18 -7.59 10.92
C CYS A 104 -0.86 -6.47 10.71
N ARG A 105 -2.10 -6.68 11.20
CA ARG A 105 -3.16 -5.66 11.18
C ARG A 105 -2.81 -4.41 11.99
N LEU A 106 -2.05 -4.53 13.09
CA LEU A 106 -1.57 -3.36 13.85
C LEU A 106 -0.52 -2.56 13.07
N THR A 107 0.40 -3.26 12.42
CA THR A 107 1.45 -2.64 11.57
C THR A 107 0.82 -1.90 10.40
N ALA A 108 -0.06 -2.55 9.64
CA ALA A 108 -0.79 -1.95 8.53
C ALA A 108 -1.51 -0.66 8.96
N ARG A 109 -2.31 -0.71 10.03
CA ARG A 109 -3.00 0.47 10.58
C ARG A 109 -2.07 1.61 11.01
N GLN A 110 -0.83 1.30 11.43
CA GLN A 110 0.12 2.34 11.80
C GLN A 110 0.74 2.99 10.57
N LEU A 111 1.02 2.22 9.52
CA LEU A 111 1.47 2.72 8.22
C LEU A 111 0.40 3.55 7.51
N GLU A 112 -0.84 3.07 7.50
CA GLU A 112 -2.00 3.77 6.95
C GLU A 112 -2.23 5.12 7.65
N ARG A 113 -2.18 5.15 8.99
CA ARG A 113 -2.31 6.40 9.77
C ARG A 113 -1.18 7.39 9.51
N ALA A 114 0.01 6.90 9.19
CA ALA A 114 1.13 7.73 8.79
C ALA A 114 1.06 8.17 7.32
N GLY A 115 0.11 7.63 6.55
CA GLY A 115 -0.01 7.91 5.12
C GLY A 115 1.17 7.41 4.30
N VAL A 116 1.88 6.37 4.75
CA VAL A 116 3.07 5.86 4.07
C VAL A 116 2.66 4.83 3.01
N ALA A 117 3.26 4.97 1.82
CA ALA A 117 3.17 4.00 0.73
C ALA A 117 3.84 2.68 1.10
N TYR A 118 3.14 1.55 1.02
CA TYR A 118 3.75 0.24 1.21
C TYR A 118 3.15 -0.85 0.34
N MET A 119 3.93 -1.92 0.13
CA MET A 119 3.48 -3.15 -0.50
C MET A 119 3.32 -4.24 0.56
N GLU A 120 2.15 -4.85 0.63
CA GLU A 120 1.87 -6.04 1.42
C GLU A 120 2.05 -7.30 0.58
N ILE A 121 2.76 -8.29 1.13
CA ILE A 121 3.00 -9.59 0.50
C ILE A 121 2.69 -10.70 1.50
N ALA A 122 1.74 -11.58 1.15
CA ALA A 122 1.45 -12.75 1.96
C ALA A 122 2.66 -13.71 1.95
N LEU A 123 3.14 -14.11 3.13
CA LEU A 123 4.23 -15.10 3.26
C LEU A 123 3.86 -16.48 2.70
N ALA A 124 2.56 -16.76 2.51
CA ALA A 124 2.09 -17.94 1.81
C ALA A 124 2.48 -17.95 0.32
N GLU A 125 2.61 -16.76 -0.30
CA GLU A 125 3.01 -16.57 -1.69
C GLU A 125 4.52 -16.35 -1.86
N ALA A 126 5.22 -16.05 -0.75
CA ALA A 126 6.63 -15.63 -0.72
C ALA A 126 7.53 -16.69 -0.05
N GLY A 127 7.54 -17.91 -0.60
CA GLY A 127 8.24 -19.05 -0.02
C GLY A 127 9.77 -18.87 0.06
N GLN A 128 10.36 -18.22 -0.93
CA GLN A 128 11.82 -17.95 -0.96
C GLN A 128 12.21 -16.92 0.10
N GLU A 129 11.44 -15.84 0.22
CA GLU A 129 11.62 -14.80 1.23
C GLU A 129 11.44 -15.34 2.63
N ARG A 130 10.41 -16.16 2.84
CA ARG A 130 10.16 -16.83 4.12
C ARG A 130 11.37 -17.67 4.55
N ALA A 131 11.99 -18.40 3.63
CA ALA A 131 13.20 -19.17 3.91
C ALA A 131 14.38 -18.25 4.28
N ALA A 132 14.62 -17.19 3.50
CA ALA A 132 15.67 -16.22 3.77
C ALA A 132 15.49 -15.49 5.12
N PHE A 133 14.26 -15.15 5.51
CA PHE A 133 13.96 -14.59 6.82
C PHE A 133 14.25 -15.58 7.95
N ALA A 134 13.88 -16.85 7.77
CA ALA A 134 14.15 -17.89 8.75
C ALA A 134 15.65 -18.12 8.99
N GLU A 135 16.46 -18.09 7.92
CA GLU A 135 17.94 -18.16 7.99
C GLU A 135 18.54 -16.98 8.77
N ARG A 136 17.94 -15.80 8.63
CA ARG A 136 18.30 -14.60 9.39
C ARG A 136 17.70 -14.55 10.80
N GLY A 137 17.07 -15.64 11.25
CA GLY A 137 16.47 -15.75 12.60
C GLY A 137 15.12 -15.05 12.76
N ILE A 138 14.56 -14.48 11.69
CA ILE A 138 13.27 -13.80 11.70
C ILE A 138 12.16 -14.83 11.53
N ARG A 139 11.42 -15.09 12.61
CA ARG A 139 10.38 -16.13 12.66
C ARG A 139 8.98 -15.61 13.01
N SER A 140 8.85 -14.30 13.21
CA SER A 140 7.60 -13.65 13.60
C SER A 140 7.10 -12.77 12.46
N ALA A 141 5.80 -12.89 12.14
CA ALA A 141 5.12 -11.94 11.28
C ALA A 141 4.54 -10.78 12.12
N PRO A 142 4.41 -9.57 11.57
CA PRO A 142 4.82 -9.18 10.21
C PRO A 142 6.35 -9.08 10.08
N VAL A 143 6.88 -9.25 8.87
CA VAL A 143 8.27 -8.89 8.57
C VAL A 143 8.28 -7.60 7.77
N VAL A 144 8.94 -6.57 8.29
CA VAL A 144 9.05 -5.27 7.63
C VAL A 144 10.41 -5.18 6.96
N GLU A 145 10.42 -4.91 5.66
CA GLU A 145 11.62 -4.80 4.84
C GLU A 145 11.69 -3.47 4.10
N VAL A 146 12.87 -2.88 4.11
CA VAL A 146 13.25 -1.66 3.38
C VAL A 146 14.66 -1.90 2.85
N ALA A 147 14.94 -1.62 1.57
CA ALA A 147 16.29 -1.83 1.05
C ALA A 147 17.32 -0.97 1.80
N GLY A 148 18.50 -1.54 2.02
CA GLY A 148 19.56 -0.89 2.78
C GLY A 148 19.35 -0.90 4.31
N ARG A 149 18.26 -1.49 4.81
CA ARG A 149 18.04 -1.71 6.25
C ARG A 149 17.91 -3.19 6.55
N GLU A 150 18.28 -3.55 7.77
CA GLU A 150 18.02 -4.90 8.24
C GLU A 150 16.52 -5.07 8.48
N PRO A 151 15.83 -6.00 7.78
CA PRO A 151 14.42 -6.23 8.03
C PRO A 151 14.23 -6.86 9.41
N PHE A 152 13.10 -6.57 10.03
CA PHE A 152 12.75 -7.06 11.36
C PHE A 152 11.41 -7.78 11.33
N GLY A 153 11.26 -8.78 12.20
CA GLY A 153 10.00 -9.49 12.39
C GLY A 153 9.30 -9.12 13.68
N GLY A 154 7.98 -9.29 13.69
CA GLY A 154 7.12 -8.92 14.80
C GLY A 154 6.77 -7.44 14.81
N PHE A 155 5.73 -7.10 15.57
CA PHE A 155 5.33 -5.71 15.75
C PHE A 155 6.27 -5.03 16.74
N ASP A 156 7.05 -4.08 16.24
CA ASP A 156 7.95 -3.21 17.02
C ASP A 156 7.60 -1.74 16.69
N PRO A 157 6.91 -1.03 17.60
CA PRO A 157 6.41 0.32 17.31
C PRO A 157 7.52 1.35 17.15
N ASP A 158 8.67 1.16 17.78
CA ASP A 158 9.79 2.12 17.72
C ASP A 158 10.54 1.96 16.40
N LYS A 159 10.88 0.72 16.01
CA LYS A 159 11.45 0.46 14.68
C LYS A 159 10.51 0.88 13.56
N LEU A 160 9.20 0.68 13.74
CA LEU A 160 8.22 1.09 12.74
C LEU A 160 8.14 2.62 12.60
N ARG A 161 8.29 3.39 13.69
CA ARG A 161 8.40 4.86 13.64
C ARG A 161 9.64 5.32 12.89
N ASP A 162 10.77 4.65 13.10
CA ASP A 162 12.03 4.95 12.40
C ASP A 162 11.96 4.62 10.89
N VAL A 163 11.17 3.62 10.52
CA VAL A 163 10.85 3.34 9.12
C VAL A 163 9.94 4.43 8.56
N ILE A 164 8.85 4.76 9.25
CA ILE A 164 7.89 5.79 8.83
C ILE A 164 8.59 7.14 8.61
N SER A 165 9.50 7.54 9.49
CA SER A 165 10.23 8.82 9.36
C SER A 165 11.11 8.91 8.11
N THR A 166 11.40 7.77 7.48
CA THR A 166 12.23 7.69 6.26
C THR A 166 11.40 7.85 4.99
N PHE A 167 10.09 7.59 5.05
CA PHE A 167 9.21 7.67 3.89
C PHE A 167 8.32 8.91 3.97
N PRO A 168 8.25 9.72 2.90
CA PRO A 168 7.32 10.82 2.86
C PRO A 168 5.88 10.28 2.85
N PRO A 169 4.93 10.96 3.52
CA PRO A 169 3.51 10.63 3.39
C PRO A 169 3.05 10.88 1.94
N LEU A 170 2.06 10.10 1.47
CA LEU A 170 1.46 10.08 0.13
C LEU A 170 0.77 11.40 -0.31
N ALA A 171 1.01 12.51 0.39
CA ALA A 171 0.37 13.82 0.30
C ALA A 171 -1.07 13.87 0.86
N GLY A 172 -1.18 14.54 2.02
CA GLY A 172 -2.41 14.81 2.78
C GLY A 172 -2.10 15.04 4.26
N GLU A 173 -1.27 16.06 4.55
CA GLU A 173 -0.77 16.52 5.88
C GLU A 173 -0.08 15.48 6.80
N PRO A 174 1.10 15.79 7.38
CA PRO A 174 1.68 14.96 8.43
C PRO A 174 0.82 15.05 9.69
N VAL A 175 0.09 13.98 10.04
CA VAL A 175 -0.49 13.85 11.37
C VAL A 175 0.64 13.61 12.36
N LEU A 176 1.09 14.68 13.00
CA LEU A 176 2.00 14.62 14.13
C LEU A 176 1.38 13.76 15.25
N PRO A 177 2.05 12.71 15.75
CA PRO A 177 1.57 11.96 16.89
C PRO A 177 1.80 12.79 18.16
N GLY A 178 0.78 13.55 18.60
CA GLY A 178 0.95 14.36 19.82
C GLY A 178 -0.21 15.19 20.35
N GLN A 179 -1.36 15.29 19.68
CA GLN A 179 -2.49 16.07 20.21
C GLN A 179 -3.62 15.16 20.68
N ALA A 180 -3.47 14.66 21.91
CA ALA A 180 -4.62 14.27 22.71
C ALA A 180 -5.53 15.50 22.85
N HIS A 181 -6.65 15.51 22.14
CA HIS A 181 -7.75 16.42 22.43
C HIS A 181 -8.21 16.12 23.86
N ALA A 182 -7.76 16.94 24.81
CA ALA A 182 -8.32 16.97 26.14
C ALA A 182 -9.80 17.38 26.03
N PRO A 183 -10.74 16.71 26.72
CA PRO A 183 -12.11 17.17 26.75
C PRO A 183 -12.16 18.52 27.44
N ALA A 184 -12.79 19.51 26.80
CA ALA A 184 -13.02 20.83 27.38
C ALA A 184 -13.76 20.67 28.73
N ARG A 185 -13.06 20.91 29.83
CA ARG A 185 -13.63 20.98 31.18
C ARG A 185 -14.40 22.29 31.34
N GLY A 186 -15.72 22.15 31.43
CA GLY A 186 -16.64 22.90 32.31
C GLY A 186 -16.44 24.41 32.48
N GLY A 187 -17.25 25.20 31.75
CA GLY A 187 -17.59 26.57 32.14
C GLY A 187 -18.82 26.59 33.06
N ARG A 188 -18.61 26.98 34.32
CA ARG A 188 -19.65 27.21 35.34
C ARG A 188 -20.11 28.68 35.23
N PRO A 189 -21.41 29.01 35.14
CA PRO A 189 -21.81 30.40 35.03
C PRO A 189 -21.69 31.11 36.39
N GLU A 190 -20.99 32.23 36.35
CA GLU A 190 -20.67 33.13 37.46
C GLU A 190 -21.90 33.96 37.86
N ARG A 191 -22.16 34.06 39.17
CA ARG A 191 -23.27 34.80 39.76
C ARG A 191 -23.02 36.31 39.66
N GLN A 192 -23.89 37.04 38.97
CA GLN A 192 -23.91 38.50 39.02
C GLN A 192 -24.34 38.99 40.41
N ARG A 193 -23.44 39.70 41.10
CA ARG A 193 -23.76 40.59 42.22
C ARG A 193 -23.85 42.01 41.68
N GLY A 194 -25.08 42.53 41.57
CA GLY A 194 -25.36 43.93 41.32
C GLY A 194 -25.34 44.73 42.63
N ALA A 195 -24.66 45.87 42.58
CA ALA A 195 -24.25 46.75 43.67
C ALA A 195 -25.39 47.40 44.49
N ARG A 196 -25.07 47.69 45.77
CA ARG A 196 -25.69 48.74 46.60
C ARG A 196 -25.01 50.09 46.29
N ARG A 197 -25.75 51.19 46.10
CA ARG A 197 -25.99 52.37 47.00
C ARG A 197 -26.11 53.63 46.11
N PRO A 198 -26.54 54.81 46.60
CA PRO A 198 -26.93 55.19 47.97
C PRO A 198 -28.42 55.32 48.22
#